data_AF-A0A0A0D0K7-F1
#
_entry.id   AF-A0A0A0D0K7-F1
#
_cell.length_a   1.000
_cell.length_b   1.000
_cell.length_c   1.000
_cell.angle_alpha   90.00
_cell.angle_beta   90.00
_cell.angle_gamma   90.00
#
_symmetry.space_group_name_H-M   'P 1'
#
loop_
_entity.id
_entity.type
_entity.pdbx_description
1 polymer ?
#
loop_
_entity_poly.entity_id
_entity_poly.type
_entity_poly.pdbx_seq_one_letter_code
_entity_poly.pdbx_strand_id
1 'polypeptide(L)'
;MAGKRSPEGCGFGDQPFAEGSADCRCQQAVTRAYSELVARGAPRSVAMEAAIRVFVYHHPEVPAFRAHDTVETWVYSGPLN
;
A
#
# COMPACT_ATOMS: atom_id res chain seq x y z
N MET A 1 42.72 -5.11 -19.83
CA MET A 1 42.95 -3.72 -19.37
C MET A 1 41.66 -2.96 -19.63
N ALA A 2 40.72 -2.88 -18.69
CA ALA A 2 40.63 -1.94 -17.57
C ALA A 2 40.31 -0.48 -17.98
N GLY A 3 39.14 0.00 -17.51
CA GLY A 3 38.74 1.41 -17.45
C GLY A 3 37.39 1.65 -18.15
N LYS A 4 36.30 2.11 -17.52
CA LYS A 4 36.20 3.03 -16.37
C LYS A 4 34.71 3.21 -15.95
N ARG A 5 34.44 2.95 -14.66
CA ARG A 5 33.60 3.64 -13.64
C ARG A 5 32.31 4.42 -14.04
N SER A 6 31.21 4.00 -13.40
CA SER A 6 29.94 4.64 -12.92
C SER A 6 29.88 6.18 -12.74
N PRO A 7 28.79 6.78 -12.18
CA PRO A 7 27.32 6.63 -12.36
C PRO A 7 26.58 8.00 -12.38
N GLU A 8 25.68 8.29 -13.31
CA GLU A 8 24.64 9.30 -13.06
C GLU A 8 23.43 9.11 -13.94
N GLY A 9 22.28 9.12 -13.28
CA GLY A 9 20.99 8.99 -13.91
C GLY A 9 19.92 8.76 -12.86
N CYS A 10 19.92 9.56 -11.79
CA CYS A 10 18.73 9.80 -11.00
C CYS A 10 17.71 10.48 -11.92
N GLY A 11 17.05 9.70 -12.77
CA GLY A 11 15.90 10.12 -13.54
C GLY A 11 14.71 10.18 -12.59
N PHE A 12 14.55 11.31 -11.91
CA PHE A 12 13.23 11.78 -11.46
C PHE A 12 12.43 12.11 -12.74
N GLY A 13 12.03 11.06 -13.44
CA GLY A 13 11.24 11.13 -14.66
C GLY A 13 9.78 10.93 -14.30
N ASP A 14 9.09 12.07 -14.12
CA ASP A 14 7.76 12.31 -14.68
C ASP A 14 6.87 11.05 -14.79
N GLN A 15 6.33 10.59 -13.65
CA GLN A 15 5.19 9.69 -13.71
C GLN A 15 3.94 10.54 -13.87
N PRO A 16 3.16 10.35 -14.95
CA PRO A 16 1.92 11.08 -15.15
C PRO A 16 0.97 10.76 -13.99
N PHE A 17 0.43 11.80 -13.35
CA PHE A 17 -0.73 11.70 -12.47
C PHE A 17 -1.97 11.39 -13.33
N ALA A 18 -1.97 10.22 -13.97
CA ALA A 18 -3.06 9.77 -14.82
C ALA A 18 -4.16 9.19 -13.93
N GLU A 19 -5.18 10.03 -13.71
CA GLU A 19 -6.61 9.73 -13.82
C GLU A 19 -7.06 8.29 -13.52
N GLY A 20 -7.90 8.20 -12.49
CA GLY A 20 -8.50 6.97 -12.01
C GLY A 20 -9.33 6.20 -13.04
N SER A 21 -9.64 4.97 -12.64
CA SER A 21 -10.46 3.96 -13.32
C SER A 21 -9.76 2.98 -14.27
N ALA A 22 -8.49 2.65 -14.03
CA ALA A 22 -7.92 1.37 -14.46
C ALA A 22 -7.55 0.56 -13.20
N ASP A 23 -8.57 -0.06 -12.60
CA ASP A 23 -8.53 -0.92 -11.40
C ASP A 23 -7.81 -0.31 -10.18
N CYS A 24 -8.53 0.34 -9.27
CA CYS A 24 -8.00 0.68 -7.95
C CYS A 24 -7.64 -0.62 -7.21
N ARG A 25 -6.37 -1.06 -7.34
CA ARG A 25 -5.78 -2.22 -6.65
C ARG A 25 -5.53 -1.95 -5.15
N CYS A 26 -6.22 -0.95 -4.61
CA CYS A 26 -6.09 -0.43 -3.27
C CYS A 26 -6.48 -1.49 -2.24
N GLN A 27 -7.58 -2.22 -2.48
CA GLN A 27 -7.98 -3.36 -1.66
C GLN A 27 -6.89 -4.44 -1.61
N GLN A 28 -6.32 -4.81 -2.77
CA GLN A 28 -5.24 -5.81 -2.81
C GLN A 28 -4.00 -5.33 -2.05
N ALA A 29 -3.59 -4.08 -2.22
CA ALA A 29 -2.44 -3.50 -1.52
C ALA A 29 -2.65 -3.48 0.01
N VAL A 30 -3.84 -3.07 0.46
CA VAL A 30 -4.24 -3.04 1.87
C VAL A 30 -4.25 -4.43 2.49
N THR A 31 -4.96 -5.39 1.86
CA THR A 31 -5.05 -6.77 2.37
C THR A 31 -3.69 -7.45 2.37
N ARG A 32 -2.83 -7.17 1.38
CA ARG A 32 -1.46 -7.68 1.34
C ARG A 32 -0.61 -7.11 2.47
N ALA A 33 -0.65 -5.80 2.70
CA ALA A 33 0.10 -5.16 3.78
C ALA A 33 -0.28 -5.74 5.15
N TYR A 34 -1.57 -5.91 5.41
CA TYR A 34 -2.06 -6.52 6.64
C TYR A 34 -1.59 -7.97 6.78
N SER A 35 -1.86 -8.82 5.78
CA SER A 35 -1.58 -10.26 5.84
C SER A 35 -0.10 -10.57 5.94
N GLU A 36 0.77 -9.85 5.22
CA GLU A 36 2.23 -10.05 5.33
C GLU A 36 2.77 -9.67 6.72
N LEU A 37 2.27 -8.60 7.32
CA LEU A 37 2.69 -8.20 8.67
C LEU A 37 2.24 -9.22 9.72
N VAL A 38 1.01 -9.69 9.63
CA VAL A 38 0.49 -10.76 10.51
C VAL A 38 1.30 -12.04 10.32
N ALA A 39 1.60 -12.44 9.08
CA ALA A 39 2.39 -13.64 8.78
C ALA A 39 3.83 -13.56 9.33
N ARG A 40 4.39 -12.35 9.46
CA ARG A 40 5.70 -12.10 10.08
C ARG A 40 5.65 -11.99 11.60
N GLY A 41 4.48 -12.16 12.23
CA GLY A 41 4.30 -12.11 13.68
C GLY A 41 4.05 -10.72 14.25
N ALA A 42 3.76 -9.71 13.42
CA ALA A 42 3.37 -8.40 13.94
C ALA A 42 2.00 -8.47 14.65
N PRO A 43 1.78 -7.69 15.72
CA PRO A 43 0.46 -7.57 16.32
C PRO A 43 -0.58 -7.11 15.30
N ARG A 44 -1.80 -7.67 15.37
CA ARG A 44 -2.90 -7.31 14.44
C ARG A 44 -3.22 -5.82 14.43
N SER A 45 -3.12 -5.15 15.58
CA SER A 45 -3.28 -3.69 15.69
C SER A 45 -2.24 -2.93 14.85
N VAL A 46 -0.98 -3.34 14.90
CA VAL A 46 0.11 -2.74 14.10
C VAL A 46 -0.08 -3.03 12.61
N ALA A 47 -0.49 -4.24 12.26
CA ALA A 47 -0.81 -4.59 10.87
C ALA A 47 -2.00 -3.77 10.33
N MET A 48 -3.03 -3.55 11.15
CA MET A 48 -4.19 -2.73 10.80
C MET A 48 -3.79 -1.27 10.58
N GLU A 49 -3.01 -0.67 11.49
CA GLU A 49 -2.51 0.69 11.32
C GLU A 49 -1.70 0.87 10.03
N ALA A 50 -0.84 -0.09 9.71
CA ALA A 50 -0.05 -0.07 8.48
C ALA A 50 -0.96 -0.14 7.24
N ALA A 51 -1.97 -1.01 7.24
CA ALA A 51 -2.94 -1.13 6.15
C ALA A 51 -3.76 0.16 5.97
N ILE A 52 -4.17 0.82 7.06
CA ILE A 52 -4.83 2.14 7.03
C ILE A 52 -3.91 3.20 6.45
N ARG A 53 -2.62 3.23 6.84
CA ARG A 53 -1.65 4.18 6.27
C ARG A 53 -1.48 3.99 4.77
N VAL A 54 -1.44 2.74 4.28
CA VAL A 54 -1.40 2.44 2.85
C VAL A 54 -2.66 2.96 2.15
N PHE A 55 -3.84 2.74 2.74
CA PHE A 55 -5.09 3.23 2.19
C PHE A 55 -5.14 4.76 2.13
N VAL A 56 -4.84 5.45 3.22
CA VAL A 56 -4.88 6.93 3.31
C VAL A 56 -3.80 7.59 2.44
N TYR A 57 -2.64 6.95 2.28
CA TYR A 57 -1.61 7.44 1.35
C TYR A 57 -2.12 7.50 -0.09
N HIS A 58 -2.92 6.51 -0.49
CA HIS A 58 -3.50 6.45 -1.82
C HIS A 58 -4.81 7.24 -1.94
N HIS A 59 -5.60 7.31 -0.86
CA HIS A 59 -6.88 8.01 -0.78
C HIS A 59 -6.85 9.10 0.30
N PRO A 60 -6.05 10.17 0.11
CA PRO A 60 -5.97 11.27 1.08
C PRO A 60 -7.30 12.02 1.23
N GLU A 61 -8.22 11.89 0.26
CA GLU A 61 -9.57 12.44 0.31
C GLU A 61 -10.49 11.72 1.30
N VAL A 62 -10.14 10.50 1.73
CA VAL A 62 -10.94 9.72 2.67
C VAL A 62 -10.47 10.01 4.10
N PRO A 63 -11.36 10.52 4.99
CA PRO A 63 -11.02 10.74 6.38
C PRO A 63 -10.60 9.45 7.10
N ALA A 64 -9.62 9.56 7.99
CA ALA A 64 -9.03 8.41 8.69
C ALA A 64 -10.06 7.50 9.40
N PHE A 65 -11.14 8.07 9.96
CA PHE A 65 -12.20 7.26 10.60
C PHE A 65 -12.92 6.36 9.60
N ARG A 66 -13.22 6.84 8.38
CA ARG A 66 -13.82 6.01 7.32
C ARG A 66 -12.82 5.04 6.70
N ALA A 67 -11.54 5.42 6.65
CA ALA A 67 -10.48 4.55 6.20
C ALA A 67 -10.38 3.30 7.08
N HIS A 68 -10.49 3.46 8.40
CA HIS A 68 -10.51 2.34 9.33
C HIS A 68 -11.62 1.33 8.99
N ASP A 69 -12.88 1.77 8.94
CA ASP A 69 -14.03 0.88 8.68
C ASP A 69 -13.92 0.14 7.33
N THR A 70 -13.42 0.85 6.30
CA THR A 70 -13.21 0.30 4.96
C THR A 70 -12.14 -0.79 4.97
N VAL A 71 -10.98 -0.48 5.57
CA VAL A 71 -9.85 -1.40 5.66
C VAL A 71 -10.21 -2.61 6.52
N GLU A 72 -10.88 -2.39 7.65
CA GLU A 72 -11.37 -3.44 8.54
C GLU A 72 -12.27 -4.43 7.81
N THR A 73 -13.24 -3.90 7.06
CA THR A 73 -14.12 -4.71 6.23
C THR A 73 -13.32 -5.56 5.24
N TRP A 74 -12.31 -5.01 4.57
CA TRP A 74 -11.54 -5.75 3.58
C TRP A 74 -10.61 -6.82 4.16
N VAL A 75 -10.01 -6.58 5.33
CA VAL A 75 -9.10 -7.55 5.95
C VAL A 75 -9.85 -8.70 6.63
N TYR A 76 -11.08 -8.47 7.11
CA TYR A 76 -11.90 -9.50 7.75
C TYR A 76 -12.95 -10.15 6.83
N SER A 77 -13.31 -9.52 5.71
CA SER A 77 -14.18 -10.12 4.69
C SER A 77 -13.42 -10.88 3.59
N GLY A 78 -12.09 -10.99 3.70
CA GLY A 78 -11.30 -11.92 2.90
C GLY A 78 -11.79 -13.36 3.11
N PRO A 79 -11.55 -14.29 2.17
CA PRO A 79 -12.07 -15.65 2.27
C PRO A 79 -11.69 -16.21 3.64
N LEU A 80 -12.73 -16.46 4.45
CA LEU A 80 -12.61 -17.14 5.74
C LEU A 80 -11.79 -18.39 5.48
N ASN A 81 -10.62 -18.44 6.10
CA ASN A 81 -9.73 -19.58 6.07
C ASN A 81 -10.37 -20.77 6.77
#